data_AF-H1DH14-F1
#
_entry.id   AF-H1DH14-F1
#
_cell.length_a   1.000
_cell.length_b   1.000
_cell.length_c   1.000
_cell.angle_alpha   90.00
_cell.angle_beta   90.00
_cell.angle_gamma   90.00
#
_symmetry.space_group_name_H-M   'P 1'
#
loop_
_entity.id
_entity.type
_entity.pdbx_description
1 polymer ?
#
loop_
_entity_poly.entity_id
_entity_poly.type
_entity_poly.pdbx_seq_one_letter_code
_entity_poly.pdbx_strand_id
1 'polypeptide(L)'
;MNYGEGNPTLLMSETATNVVRLTVSENGFAIAEGTSVMFYIVLPPQVYTNAEITIHTGEEENKTIAVEGDLTIKRSELTKGVEFVFDKEAEQKPTEGIDLNDPVRYGMSGATEVYSNCYLINQPGTYFLNATVIGNGRNGLHPDGGFHTESVSIAPLSAALLWEEEEGTITDVKLSDGGTYLMFTAVKVPGNVVLAVYDGENGSGTVLWSWHIWLSETPRDHQYKDTDGNNTYLVMDRNLGAQYAPATDVQADIEAMTAAQRWAAYGLYYQWGRKDPFWGGLTATGMKEKTVFGQVTTFNTVAFDKTEDNANNNLLYAIQHPATYITYNKSILAWTFTPVKNLWGNPAGYDNYPKGQKTIYDPCPVGYMVAPADLWLAVGFDQAYVGKFSKGRMFKYDGSHIAWYPGAGLRWEDDGGLGDVGIAGYYWSNSAFDAEGKGAVEYLFFLSSTEIFNFNQYASASGHNVRCIRE
;
A
#
# COMPACT_ATOMS: atom_id res chain seq x y z
N MET A 1 -38.37 7.76 -22.30
CA MET A 1 -38.21 9.18 -21.92
C MET A 1 -37.10 9.74 -22.78
N ASN A 2 -37.28 10.93 -23.37
CA ASN A 2 -36.26 11.57 -24.19
C ASN A 2 -35.32 12.33 -23.26
N TYR A 3 -34.20 11.71 -22.89
CA TYR A 3 -33.12 12.37 -22.17
C TYR A 3 -32.24 13.04 -23.23
N GLY A 4 -31.96 14.34 -23.07
CA GLY A 4 -31.37 15.21 -24.10
C GLY A 4 -30.11 14.66 -24.79
N GLU A 5 -29.72 15.31 -25.88
CA GLU A 5 -28.57 14.94 -26.74
C GLU A 5 -27.35 14.47 -25.91
N GLY A 6 -26.89 13.25 -26.20
CA GLY A 6 -25.75 12.60 -25.53
C GLY A 6 -26.10 11.56 -24.46
N ASN A 7 -27.36 11.44 -24.03
CA ASN A 7 -27.74 10.41 -23.05
C ASN A 7 -28.08 9.06 -23.71
N PRO A 8 -27.70 7.90 -23.11
CA PRO A 8 -28.12 6.59 -23.59
C PRO A 8 -29.65 6.49 -23.64
N THR A 9 -30.20 6.05 -24.77
CA THR A 9 -31.64 5.88 -24.92
C THR A 9 -32.02 4.40 -24.94
N LEU A 10 -33.03 4.06 -24.14
CA LEU A 10 -33.62 2.73 -24.10
C LEU A 10 -34.78 2.68 -25.11
N LEU A 11 -34.62 1.94 -26.20
CA LEU A 11 -35.69 1.67 -27.15
C LEU A 11 -36.19 0.25 -26.93
N MET A 12 -37.37 0.11 -26.33
CA MET A 12 -38.10 -1.16 -26.34
C MET A 12 -38.80 -1.31 -27.68
N SER A 13 -38.43 -2.34 -28.43
CA SER A 13 -39.22 -2.79 -29.59
C SER A 13 -40.60 -3.25 -29.12
N GLU A 14 -41.66 -2.82 -29.80
CA GLU A 14 -43.06 -3.22 -29.50
C GLU A 14 -43.30 -4.73 -29.57
N THR A 15 -42.33 -5.52 -30.04
CA THR A 15 -42.43 -6.99 -30.23
C THR A 15 -41.47 -7.81 -29.38
N ALA A 16 -40.56 -7.21 -28.61
CA ALA A 16 -39.55 -7.97 -27.86
C ALA A 16 -39.85 -8.01 -26.36
N THR A 17 -40.37 -9.14 -25.87
CA THR A 17 -40.51 -9.39 -24.42
C THR A 17 -39.17 -9.66 -23.72
N ASN A 18 -38.11 -9.99 -24.48
CA ASN A 18 -36.87 -10.57 -23.94
C ASN A 18 -35.59 -9.85 -24.38
N VAL A 19 -35.68 -8.75 -25.14
CA VAL A 19 -34.50 -8.02 -25.64
C VAL A 19 -34.67 -6.53 -25.40
N VAL A 20 -33.76 -5.96 -24.63
CA VAL A 20 -33.68 -4.52 -24.37
C VAL A 20 -32.43 -4.00 -25.09
N ARG A 21 -32.59 -3.10 -26.05
CA ARG A 21 -31.47 -2.45 -26.75
C ARG A 21 -31.27 -1.05 -26.20
N LEU A 22 -30.06 -0.81 -25.71
CA LEU A 22 -29.58 0.51 -25.35
C LEU A 22 -28.68 0.98 -26.49
N THR A 23 -29.10 2.02 -27.21
CA THR A 23 -28.28 2.66 -28.23
C THR A 23 -27.68 3.92 -27.62
N VAL A 24 -26.36 3.97 -27.51
CA VAL A 24 -25.64 5.21 -27.21
C VAL A 24 -25.67 6.08 -28.48
N SER A 25 -25.77 7.41 -28.34
CA SER A 25 -26.03 8.36 -29.45
C SER A 25 -25.09 8.19 -30.67
N GLU A 26 -25.39 8.85 -31.80
CA GLU A 26 -24.54 8.81 -33.01
C GLU A 26 -23.08 9.25 -32.76
N ASN A 27 -22.81 9.96 -31.66
CA ASN A 27 -21.47 10.35 -31.22
C ASN A 27 -20.82 9.36 -30.21
N GLY A 28 -21.49 8.26 -29.91
CA GLY A 28 -21.04 7.24 -28.96
C GLY A 28 -20.78 7.76 -27.55
N PHE A 29 -20.22 6.89 -26.72
CA PHE A 29 -19.43 7.26 -25.54
C PHE A 29 -18.06 6.61 -25.79
N ALA A 30 -16.98 7.39 -25.73
CA ALA A 30 -15.64 6.86 -25.89
C ALA A 30 -15.21 6.15 -24.58
N ILE A 31 -15.07 4.83 -24.61
CA ILE A 31 -14.26 4.13 -23.62
C ILE A 31 -12.82 4.46 -24.00
N ALA A 32 -12.22 5.42 -23.29
CA ALA A 32 -10.80 5.68 -23.47
C ALA A 32 -10.03 4.41 -23.10
N GLU A 33 -8.95 4.14 -23.82
CA GLU A 33 -8.11 3.00 -23.54
C GLU A 33 -7.69 3.03 -22.07
N GLY A 34 -8.00 1.94 -21.36
CA GLY A 34 -7.71 1.89 -19.93
C GLY A 34 -8.67 2.67 -19.03
N THR A 35 -9.94 2.81 -19.38
CA THR A 35 -10.94 3.32 -18.44
C THR A 35 -11.94 2.24 -18.06
N SER A 36 -12.24 2.14 -16.75
CA SER A 36 -13.35 1.34 -16.25
C SER A 36 -14.59 2.22 -16.18
N VAL A 37 -15.67 1.76 -16.81
CA VAL A 37 -16.89 2.57 -16.95
C VAL A 37 -18.04 1.83 -16.30
N MET A 38 -18.55 2.41 -15.22
CA MET A 38 -19.75 1.90 -14.55
C MET A 38 -20.99 2.54 -15.17
N PHE A 39 -21.92 1.71 -15.62
CA PHE A 39 -23.24 2.16 -16.06
C PHE A 39 -24.33 1.36 -15.35
N TYR A 40 -25.49 2.00 -15.16
CA TYR A 40 -26.65 1.37 -14.57
C TYR A 40 -27.72 1.15 -15.64
N ILE A 41 -28.28 -0.05 -15.68
CA ILE A 41 -29.46 -0.35 -16.50
C ILE A 41 -30.65 -0.52 -15.56
N VAL A 42 -31.71 0.27 -15.77
CA VAL A 42 -32.96 0.13 -15.02
C VAL A 42 -33.87 -0.84 -15.76
N LEU A 43 -34.10 -2.00 -15.17
CA LEU A 43 -34.97 -3.05 -15.70
C LEU A 43 -36.28 -3.16 -14.89
N PRO A 44 -37.39 -3.62 -15.49
CA PRO A 44 -38.60 -3.98 -14.76
C PRO A 44 -38.31 -5.01 -13.64
N PRO A 45 -38.94 -4.87 -12.46
CA PRO A 45 -38.79 -5.83 -11.36
C PRO A 45 -39.38 -7.19 -11.72
N GLN A 46 -38.52 -8.18 -11.97
CA GLN A 46 -38.87 -9.57 -12.25
C GLN A 46 -37.60 -10.45 -12.20
N VAL A 47 -37.78 -11.76 -12.38
CA VAL A 47 -36.70 -12.73 -12.55
C VAL A 47 -36.48 -12.98 -14.04
N TYR A 48 -35.26 -12.73 -14.53
CA TYR A 48 -34.84 -13.03 -15.89
C TYR A 48 -33.98 -14.30 -15.87
N THR A 49 -34.47 -15.37 -16.50
CA THR A 49 -33.74 -16.64 -16.64
C THR A 49 -32.89 -16.59 -17.92
N ASN A 50 -31.69 -17.19 -17.91
CA ASN A 50 -30.75 -17.20 -19.04
C ASN A 50 -30.51 -15.79 -19.63
N ALA A 51 -30.33 -14.78 -18.76
CA ALA A 51 -30.10 -13.43 -19.22
C ALA A 51 -28.73 -13.32 -19.89
N GLU A 52 -28.66 -12.61 -21.01
CA GLU A 52 -27.40 -12.30 -21.70
C GLU A 52 -27.30 -10.78 -21.89
N ILE A 53 -26.09 -10.25 -21.73
CA ILE A 53 -25.79 -8.85 -21.97
C ILE A 53 -24.75 -8.80 -23.09
N THR A 54 -25.03 -8.02 -24.13
CA THR A 54 -24.12 -7.83 -25.28
C THR A 54 -23.73 -6.38 -25.41
N ILE A 55 -22.43 -6.11 -25.51
CA ILE A 55 -21.88 -4.79 -25.82
C ILE A 55 -21.42 -4.77 -27.28
N HIS A 56 -21.92 -3.78 -28.03
CA HIS A 56 -21.56 -3.52 -29.42
C HIS A 56 -20.58 -2.33 -29.47
N THR A 57 -19.33 -2.56 -29.86
CA THR A 57 -18.25 -1.56 -29.81
C THR A 57 -17.98 -0.85 -31.14
N GLY A 58 -18.64 -1.27 -32.24
CA GLY A 58 -18.53 -0.61 -33.55
C GLY A 58 -17.24 -0.91 -34.33
N GLU A 59 -16.14 -1.26 -33.66
CA GLU A 59 -14.83 -1.55 -34.28
C GLU A 59 -14.24 -2.93 -33.91
N GLU A 60 -14.72 -3.59 -32.84
CA GLU A 60 -14.34 -4.96 -32.44
C GLU A 60 -15.52 -5.95 -32.51
N GLU A 61 -15.24 -7.26 -32.38
CA GLU A 61 -16.28 -8.28 -32.19
C GLU A 61 -17.18 -7.92 -30.99
N ASN A 62 -18.50 -8.04 -31.16
CA ASN A 62 -19.46 -7.83 -30.07
C ASN A 62 -19.11 -8.75 -28.89
N LYS A 63 -19.08 -8.21 -27.67
CA LYS A 63 -18.85 -9.02 -26.47
C LYS A 63 -20.18 -9.38 -25.83
N THR A 64 -20.50 -10.67 -25.77
CA THR A 64 -21.69 -11.20 -25.10
C THR A 64 -21.28 -11.98 -23.86
N ILE A 65 -21.93 -11.70 -22.73
CA ILE A 65 -21.74 -12.43 -21.48
C ILE A 65 -23.11 -12.91 -20.98
N ALA A 66 -23.18 -14.20 -20.67
CA ALA A 66 -24.31 -14.78 -19.96
C ALA A 66 -24.26 -14.39 -18.49
N VAL A 67 -25.38 -13.94 -17.93
CA VAL A 67 -25.53 -13.74 -16.49
C VAL A 67 -25.56 -15.10 -15.82
N GLU A 68 -24.72 -15.28 -14.81
CA GLU A 68 -24.67 -16.54 -14.07
C GLU A 68 -25.95 -16.70 -13.23
N GLY A 69 -26.76 -17.72 -13.57
CA GLY A 69 -28.02 -18.00 -12.91
C GLY A 69 -29.15 -17.02 -13.28
N ASP A 70 -30.11 -16.89 -12.37
CA ASP A 70 -31.29 -16.05 -12.57
C ASP A 70 -31.00 -14.60 -12.16
N LEU A 71 -31.13 -13.66 -13.10
CA LEU A 71 -31.03 -12.24 -12.82
C LEU A 71 -32.32 -11.77 -12.15
N THR A 72 -32.29 -11.57 -10.84
CA THR A 72 -33.46 -11.13 -10.07
C THR A 72 -33.42 -9.62 -9.83
N ILE A 73 -34.32 -8.89 -10.50
CA ILE A 73 -34.45 -7.44 -10.33
C ILE A 73 -35.61 -7.14 -9.37
N LYS A 74 -35.32 -6.41 -8.30
CA LYS A 74 -36.31 -5.96 -7.31
C LYS A 74 -36.44 -4.43 -7.34
N ARG A 75 -37.58 -3.92 -6.88
CA ARG A 75 -37.77 -2.47 -6.75
C ARG A 75 -36.79 -1.92 -5.72
N SER A 76 -36.14 -0.82 -6.07
CA SER A 76 -35.27 -0.05 -5.16
C SER A 76 -34.07 -0.82 -4.59
N GLU A 77 -33.65 -1.92 -5.23
CA GLU A 77 -32.44 -2.66 -4.86
C GLU A 77 -31.45 -2.62 -6.04
N LEU A 78 -30.16 -2.38 -5.74
CA LEU A 78 -29.08 -2.57 -6.70
C LEU A 78 -28.76 -4.07 -6.78
N THR A 79 -28.68 -4.60 -7.99
CA THR A 79 -28.25 -5.99 -8.25
C THR A 79 -26.82 -5.97 -8.77
N LYS A 80 -25.95 -6.89 -8.31
CA LYS A 80 -24.56 -6.98 -8.79
C LYS A 80 -24.56 -7.11 -10.32
N GLY A 81 -23.79 -6.27 -11.00
CA GLY A 81 -23.71 -6.21 -12.45
C GLY A 81 -22.87 -7.33 -13.06
N VAL A 82 -22.79 -7.33 -14.40
CA VAL A 82 -21.87 -8.17 -15.17
C VAL A 82 -20.66 -7.32 -15.56
N GLU A 83 -19.46 -7.84 -15.29
CA GLU A 83 -18.20 -7.18 -15.64
C GLU A 83 -17.80 -7.52 -17.08
N PHE A 84 -17.52 -6.50 -17.88
CA PHE A 84 -16.97 -6.63 -19.23
C PHE A 84 -15.53 -6.13 -19.24
N VAL A 85 -14.58 -7.03 -19.48
CA VAL A 85 -13.16 -6.68 -19.65
C VAL A 85 -12.85 -6.67 -21.13
N PHE A 86 -12.48 -5.53 -21.72
CA PHE A 86 -11.90 -5.51 -23.06
C PHE A 86 -10.39 -5.63 -22.90
N ASP A 87 -9.85 -6.80 -23.22
CA ASP A 87 -8.42 -7.06 -23.08
C ASP A 87 -7.68 -6.27 -24.17
N LYS A 88 -6.88 -5.29 -23.76
CA LYS A 88 -5.92 -4.64 -24.66
C LYS A 88 -4.95 -5.70 -25.19
N GLU A 89 -4.55 -5.63 -26.47
CA GLU A 89 -3.42 -6.41 -26.95
C GLU A 89 -2.21 -6.17 -26.05
N ALA A 90 -1.62 -7.25 -25.53
CA ALA A 90 -0.53 -7.16 -24.58
C ALA A 90 0.61 -6.28 -25.14
N GLU A 91 0.84 -5.13 -24.51
CA GLU A 91 1.95 -4.25 -24.87
C GLU A 91 3.27 -5.01 -24.68
N GLN A 92 4.14 -4.92 -25.69
CA GLN A 92 5.48 -5.47 -25.55
C GLN A 92 6.21 -4.79 -24.41
N LYS A 93 6.82 -5.61 -23.55
CA LYS A 93 7.62 -5.13 -22.42
C LYS A 93 8.75 -4.21 -22.91
N PRO A 94 9.05 -3.11 -22.20
CA PRO A 94 10.15 -2.24 -22.56
C PRO A 94 11.45 -3.01 -22.75
N THR A 95 12.17 -2.68 -23.82
CA THR A 95 13.47 -3.31 -24.15
C THR A 95 14.64 -2.61 -23.45
N GLU A 96 14.41 -1.39 -22.96
CA GLU A 96 15.37 -0.60 -22.20
C GLU A 96 14.94 -0.45 -20.74
N GLY A 97 15.91 -0.48 -19.84
CA GLY A 97 15.70 -0.38 -18.39
C GLY A 97 15.63 -1.73 -17.69
N ILE A 98 15.62 -1.68 -16.35
CA ILE A 98 15.55 -2.85 -15.48
C ILE A 98 14.10 -3.07 -15.07
N ASP A 99 13.59 -4.26 -15.33
CA ASP A 99 12.27 -4.70 -14.92
C ASP A 99 12.22 -4.96 -13.40
N LEU A 100 11.37 -4.22 -12.70
CA LEU A 100 11.14 -4.40 -11.27
C LEU A 100 10.18 -5.56 -10.96
N ASN A 101 9.45 -6.06 -11.94
CA ASN A 101 8.56 -7.21 -11.81
C ASN A 101 9.25 -8.55 -12.14
N ASP A 102 10.54 -8.55 -12.50
CA ASP A 102 11.30 -9.77 -12.77
C ASP A 102 11.64 -10.52 -11.46
N PRO A 103 11.12 -11.73 -11.22
CA PRO A 103 11.45 -12.52 -10.03
C PRO A 103 12.94 -12.82 -9.87
N VAL A 104 13.69 -12.92 -10.97
CA VAL A 104 15.14 -13.26 -10.95
C VAL A 104 15.93 -12.18 -10.21
N ARG A 105 15.51 -10.92 -10.30
CA ARG A 105 16.11 -9.78 -9.58
C ARG A 105 16.12 -10.00 -8.06
N TYR A 106 15.14 -10.73 -7.54
CA TYR A 106 14.97 -10.98 -6.11
C TYR A 106 15.46 -12.38 -5.67
N GLY A 107 16.16 -13.09 -6.56
CA GLY A 107 16.62 -14.46 -6.31
C GLY A 107 15.48 -15.48 -6.25
N MET A 108 14.31 -15.16 -6.81
CA MET A 108 13.17 -16.06 -6.86
C MET A 108 13.21 -16.90 -8.14
N SER A 109 12.83 -18.18 -8.02
CA SER A 109 12.69 -19.08 -9.17
C SER A 109 11.27 -19.06 -9.71
N GLY A 110 11.10 -18.72 -10.99
CA GLY A 110 9.80 -18.75 -11.65
C GLY A 110 9.76 -17.82 -12.86
N ALA A 111 8.76 -18.01 -13.72
CA ALA A 111 8.49 -17.12 -14.85
C ALA A 111 7.37 -16.10 -14.54
N THR A 112 6.74 -16.19 -13.36
CA THR A 112 5.63 -15.33 -12.97
C THR A 112 6.16 -14.01 -12.43
N GLU A 113 5.64 -12.91 -12.95
CA GLU A 113 5.94 -11.56 -12.48
C GLU A 113 5.64 -11.42 -10.98
N VAL A 114 6.47 -10.64 -10.30
CA VAL A 114 6.30 -10.28 -8.89
C VAL A 114 5.81 -8.86 -8.77
N TYR A 115 4.88 -8.61 -7.86
CA TYR A 115 4.29 -7.30 -7.65
C TYR A 115 4.47 -6.90 -6.19
N SER A 116 4.78 -5.63 -5.96
CA SER A 116 4.76 -5.07 -4.62
C SER A 116 4.45 -3.58 -4.55
N ASN A 117 4.07 -3.11 -3.35
CA ASN A 117 3.93 -1.69 -3.06
C ASN A 117 5.27 -0.98 -2.90
N CYS A 118 6.34 -1.72 -2.61
CA CYS A 118 7.69 -1.19 -2.50
C CYS A 118 8.64 -1.96 -3.41
N TYR A 119 9.47 -1.23 -4.14
CA TYR A 119 10.55 -1.81 -4.95
C TYR A 119 11.90 -1.30 -4.49
N LEU A 120 12.80 -2.23 -4.19
CA LEU A 120 14.16 -1.91 -3.80
C LEU A 120 15.08 -1.79 -5.03
N ILE A 121 15.76 -0.66 -5.13
CA ILE A 121 16.83 -0.43 -6.11
C ILE A 121 18.10 0.01 -5.39
N ASN A 122 19.25 -0.45 -5.88
CA ASN A 122 20.54 -0.29 -5.20
C ASN A 122 21.57 0.48 -6.04
N GLN A 123 21.20 0.96 -7.23
CA GLN A 123 22.08 1.70 -8.12
C GLN A 123 21.31 2.65 -9.04
N PRO A 124 21.94 3.74 -9.51
CA PRO A 124 21.39 4.56 -10.59
C PRO A 124 21.11 3.74 -11.85
N GLY A 125 20.12 4.16 -12.63
CA GLY A 125 19.72 3.49 -13.86
C GLY A 125 18.25 3.73 -14.21
N THR A 126 17.86 3.31 -15.40
CA THR A 126 16.46 3.33 -15.83
C THR A 126 15.76 2.05 -15.39
N TYR A 127 14.55 2.19 -14.86
CA TYR A 127 13.74 1.11 -14.33
C TYR A 127 12.32 1.22 -14.86
N PHE A 128 11.59 0.11 -14.82
CA PHE A 128 10.16 0.12 -15.07
C PHE A 128 9.42 -0.93 -14.25
N LEU A 129 8.13 -0.71 -14.05
CA LEU A 129 7.19 -1.64 -13.42
C LEU A 129 5.86 -1.64 -14.16
N ASN A 130 5.11 -2.73 -14.08
CA ASN A 130 3.76 -2.84 -14.60
C ASN A 130 2.80 -1.99 -13.74
N ALA A 131 2.31 -0.91 -14.33
CA ALA A 131 1.45 0.09 -13.72
C ALA A 131 -0.03 -0.27 -13.75
N THR A 132 -0.40 -1.36 -14.42
CA THR A 132 -1.79 -1.84 -14.52
C THR A 132 -2.15 -2.83 -13.41
N VAL A 133 -1.19 -3.21 -12.56
CA VAL A 133 -1.39 -4.15 -11.45
C VAL A 133 -1.08 -3.46 -10.12
N ILE A 134 -2.09 -3.34 -9.26
CA ILE A 134 -1.92 -2.73 -7.93
C ILE A 134 -1.31 -3.70 -6.92
N GLY A 135 -0.71 -3.10 -5.90
CA GLY A 135 -0.36 -3.81 -4.68
C GLY A 135 0.64 -4.93 -4.88
N ASN A 136 0.39 -6.02 -4.18
CA ASN A 136 1.18 -7.24 -4.26
C ASN A 136 0.55 -8.25 -5.25
N GLY A 137 -0.16 -7.72 -6.26
CA GLY A 137 -0.80 -8.49 -7.32
C GLY A 137 -1.95 -9.38 -6.82
N ARG A 138 -2.42 -10.29 -7.69
CA ARG A 138 -3.58 -11.15 -7.40
C ARG A 138 -3.41 -11.99 -6.15
N ASN A 139 -2.18 -12.44 -5.86
CA ASN A 139 -1.87 -13.23 -4.66
C ASN A 139 -2.12 -12.45 -3.36
N GLY A 140 -1.93 -11.13 -3.38
CA GLY A 140 -2.25 -10.27 -2.23
C GLY A 140 -3.73 -9.90 -2.10
N LEU A 141 -4.57 -10.27 -3.08
CA LEU A 141 -5.99 -9.94 -3.09
C LEU A 141 -6.82 -11.09 -2.51
N HIS A 142 -6.97 -11.08 -1.18
CA HIS A 142 -7.76 -12.06 -0.45
C HIS A 142 -9.27 -11.78 -0.63
N PRO A 143 -10.09 -12.78 -1.04
CA PRO A 143 -11.53 -12.60 -1.27
C PRO A 143 -12.30 -12.00 -0.09
N ASP A 144 -11.92 -12.38 1.14
CA ASP A 144 -12.54 -11.89 2.38
C ASP A 144 -11.67 -10.81 3.07
N GLY A 145 -10.87 -10.08 2.28
CA GLY A 145 -9.94 -9.06 2.76
C GLY A 145 -10.58 -7.80 3.32
N GLY A 146 -11.84 -7.52 2.96
CA GLY A 146 -12.49 -6.23 3.25
C GLY A 146 -11.83 -5.04 2.53
N PHE A 147 -11.22 -5.31 1.37
CA PHE A 147 -10.48 -4.32 0.59
C PHE A 147 -11.40 -3.43 -0.23
N HIS A 148 -10.86 -2.32 -0.74
CA HIS A 148 -11.59 -1.37 -1.60
C HIS A 148 -11.98 -1.94 -2.99
N THR A 149 -11.48 -3.12 -3.37
CA THR A 149 -11.61 -3.68 -4.72
C THR A 149 -11.61 -5.21 -4.70
N GLU A 150 -12.23 -5.82 -5.71
CA GLU A 150 -12.21 -7.26 -6.03
C GLU A 150 -11.27 -7.59 -7.22
N SER A 151 -10.62 -6.58 -7.79
CA SER A 151 -9.65 -6.70 -8.90
C SER A 151 -8.35 -5.96 -8.58
N VAL A 152 -7.24 -6.48 -9.10
CA VAL A 152 -5.94 -5.81 -9.02
C VAL A 152 -5.64 -4.97 -10.26
N SER A 153 -6.50 -5.02 -11.27
CA SER A 153 -6.30 -4.31 -12.51
C SER A 153 -6.73 -2.86 -12.36
N ILE A 154 -5.84 -1.96 -12.74
CA ILE A 154 -6.12 -0.54 -12.97
C ILE A 154 -5.63 -0.18 -14.36
N ALA A 155 -6.03 1.00 -14.83
CA ALA A 155 -5.64 1.42 -16.14
C ALA A 155 -5.34 2.93 -16.13
N PRO A 156 -4.06 3.30 -15.98
CA PRO A 156 -3.64 4.68 -15.82
C PRO A 156 -3.46 5.39 -17.16
N LEU A 157 -3.77 6.70 -17.18
CA LEU A 157 -3.52 7.57 -18.33
C LEU A 157 -2.21 8.37 -18.21
N SER A 158 -1.68 8.52 -16.99
CA SER A 158 -0.38 9.16 -16.79
C SER A 158 0.29 8.73 -15.49
N ALA A 159 1.55 9.11 -15.34
CA ALA A 159 2.34 8.90 -14.13
C ALA A 159 3.12 10.16 -13.75
N ALA A 160 3.39 10.34 -12.45
CA ALA A 160 4.18 11.45 -11.96
C ALA A 160 4.96 11.11 -10.68
N LEU A 161 6.01 11.90 -10.44
CA LEU A 161 6.69 11.99 -9.16
C LEU A 161 5.75 12.66 -8.15
N LEU A 162 5.22 11.87 -7.20
CA LEU A 162 4.40 12.41 -6.13
C LEU A 162 5.28 13.16 -5.12
N TRP A 163 6.28 12.47 -4.56
CA TRP A 163 7.31 13.09 -3.74
C TRP A 163 8.62 12.29 -3.72
N GLU A 164 9.74 12.97 -3.50
CA GLU A 164 11.07 12.43 -3.21
C GLU A 164 11.72 13.19 -2.05
N GLU A 165 12.62 12.52 -1.33
CA GLU A 165 13.28 13.13 -0.16
C GLU A 165 14.39 14.11 -0.51
N GLU A 166 14.99 13.98 -1.69
CA GLU A 166 16.03 14.86 -2.21
C GLU A 166 15.74 15.15 -3.69
N GLU A 167 15.75 16.42 -4.06
CA GLU A 167 15.45 16.86 -5.43
C GLU A 167 16.40 16.22 -6.45
N GLY A 168 15.82 15.70 -7.53
CA GLY A 168 16.53 15.02 -8.60
C GLY A 168 17.07 13.65 -8.20
N THR A 169 16.42 12.95 -7.25
CA THR A 169 16.71 11.54 -6.98
C THR A 169 16.21 10.68 -8.14
N ILE A 170 15.05 11.01 -8.69
CA ILE A 170 14.44 10.37 -9.86
C ILE A 170 14.13 11.40 -10.95
N THR A 171 14.33 11.02 -12.21
CA THR A 171 13.92 11.78 -13.40
C THR A 171 13.10 10.91 -14.37
N ASP A 172 12.60 11.52 -15.44
CA ASP A 172 11.99 10.83 -16.59
C ASP A 172 10.82 9.90 -16.23
N VAL A 173 10.01 10.31 -15.24
CA VAL A 173 8.80 9.58 -14.84
C VAL A 173 7.75 9.69 -15.94
N LYS A 174 7.33 8.55 -16.50
CA LYS A 174 6.32 8.48 -17.56
C LYS A 174 5.65 7.11 -17.61
N LEU A 175 4.52 7.02 -18.28
CA LEU A 175 4.01 5.74 -18.78
C LEU A 175 4.62 5.41 -20.14
N SER A 176 4.70 4.13 -20.46
CA SER A 176 4.95 3.64 -21.82
C SER A 176 3.80 4.06 -22.75
N ASP A 177 4.04 4.01 -24.07
CA ASP A 177 3.05 4.46 -25.06
C ASP A 177 1.74 3.67 -24.97
N GLY A 178 1.79 2.38 -24.57
CA GLY A 178 0.60 1.58 -24.33
C GLY A 178 0.04 1.67 -22.91
N GLY A 179 0.58 2.52 -22.03
CA GLY A 179 0.05 2.74 -20.68
C GLY A 179 0.30 1.58 -19.70
N THR A 180 0.97 0.51 -20.11
CA THR A 180 1.16 -0.68 -19.25
C THR A 180 2.27 -0.46 -18.23
N TYR A 181 3.36 0.23 -18.61
CA TYR A 181 4.56 0.30 -17.79
C TYR A 181 4.84 1.72 -17.31
N LEU A 182 5.03 1.87 -16.00
CA LEU A 182 5.62 3.07 -15.40
C LEU A 182 7.14 2.98 -15.53
N MET A 183 7.74 3.97 -16.19
CA MET A 183 9.19 4.09 -16.40
C MET A 183 9.75 5.29 -15.64
N PHE A 184 10.98 5.17 -15.16
CA PHE A 184 11.70 6.26 -14.49
C PHE A 184 13.22 6.03 -14.49
N THR A 185 14.00 7.08 -14.23
CA THR A 185 15.46 7.02 -14.10
C THR A 185 15.90 7.41 -12.70
N ALA A 186 16.55 6.49 -11.98
CA ALA A 186 17.21 6.78 -10.71
C ALA A 186 18.57 7.41 -10.95
N VAL A 187 18.81 8.57 -10.37
CA VAL A 187 20.05 9.35 -10.52
C VAL A 187 20.92 9.27 -9.27
N LYS A 188 20.30 9.23 -8.08
CA LYS A 188 20.99 9.20 -6.78
C LYS A 188 20.61 7.96 -5.98
N VAL A 189 21.54 7.47 -5.18
CA VAL A 189 21.29 6.46 -4.13
C VAL A 189 22.12 6.85 -2.89
N PRO A 190 21.64 6.65 -1.65
CA PRO A 190 20.31 6.16 -1.26
C PRO A 190 19.22 7.25 -1.32
N GLY A 191 17.95 6.88 -1.07
CA GLY A 191 16.80 7.79 -1.09
C GLY A 191 15.45 7.07 -0.99
N ASN A 192 14.37 7.85 -0.84
CA ASN A 192 13.00 7.35 -0.97
C ASN A 192 12.20 8.23 -1.91
N VAL A 193 11.41 7.58 -2.75
CA VAL A 193 10.56 8.23 -3.74
C VAL A 193 9.20 7.54 -3.75
N VAL A 194 8.13 8.32 -3.92
CA VAL A 194 6.79 7.80 -4.22
C VAL A 194 6.41 8.26 -5.61
N LEU A 195 6.10 7.30 -6.47
CA LEU A 195 5.57 7.51 -7.81
C LEU A 195 4.09 7.14 -7.81
N ALA A 196 3.26 7.91 -8.51
CA ALA A 196 1.83 7.68 -8.61
C ALA A 196 1.38 7.63 -10.06
N VAL A 197 0.27 6.93 -10.29
CA VAL A 197 -0.40 6.88 -11.59
C VAL A 197 -1.83 7.39 -11.46
N TYR A 198 -2.34 8.00 -12.53
CA TYR A 198 -3.54 8.82 -12.50
C TYR A 198 -4.54 8.45 -13.61
N ASP A 199 -5.81 8.75 -13.36
CA ASP A 199 -6.89 8.64 -14.34
C ASP A 199 -6.97 9.80 -15.34
N GLY A 200 -6.17 10.85 -15.14
CA GLY A 200 -6.06 12.00 -16.04
C GLY A 200 -4.69 12.06 -16.72
N GLU A 201 -4.55 12.98 -17.67
CA GLU A 201 -3.28 13.21 -18.38
C GLU A 201 -2.26 13.96 -17.51
N ASN A 202 -0.97 13.83 -17.83
CA ASN A 202 0.12 14.65 -17.28
C ASN A 202 0.21 14.70 -15.74
N GLY A 203 -0.09 13.60 -15.05
CA GLY A 203 -0.07 13.49 -13.60
C GLY A 203 -1.19 14.26 -12.90
N SER A 204 -2.33 14.44 -13.57
CA SER A 204 -3.52 15.13 -13.06
C SER A 204 -4.69 14.18 -12.87
N GLY A 205 -5.73 14.64 -12.16
CA GLY A 205 -6.90 13.81 -11.84
C GLY A 205 -6.72 13.03 -10.53
N THR A 206 -7.40 11.90 -10.45
CA THR A 206 -7.42 11.01 -9.29
C THR A 206 -6.21 10.07 -9.33
N VAL A 207 -5.52 9.91 -8.21
CA VAL A 207 -4.50 8.85 -8.07
C VAL A 207 -5.21 7.49 -8.05
N LEU A 208 -4.81 6.60 -8.95
CA LEU A 208 -5.30 5.22 -9.01
C LEU A 208 -4.49 4.30 -8.09
N TRP A 209 -3.16 4.49 -8.07
CA TRP A 209 -2.25 3.79 -7.16
C TRP A 209 -0.91 4.54 -7.06
N SER A 210 -0.12 4.20 -6.05
CA SER A 210 1.22 4.72 -5.85
C SER A 210 2.15 3.66 -5.29
N TRP A 211 3.43 3.77 -5.64
CA TRP A 211 4.50 2.84 -5.26
C TRP A 211 5.62 3.59 -4.57
N HIS A 212 6.18 2.96 -3.53
CA HIS A 212 7.39 3.41 -2.85
C HIS A 212 8.62 2.80 -3.53
N ILE A 213 9.42 3.62 -4.19
CA ILE A 213 10.74 3.24 -4.69
C ILE A 213 11.75 3.52 -3.59
N TRP A 214 12.30 2.45 -3.02
CA TRP A 214 13.30 2.52 -1.95
C TRP A 214 14.69 2.34 -2.55
N LEU A 215 15.47 3.41 -2.54
CA LEU A 215 16.82 3.44 -3.05
C LEU A 215 17.78 3.16 -1.90
N SER A 216 18.24 1.92 -1.77
CA SER A 216 19.07 1.50 -0.64
C SER A 216 19.90 0.28 -1.01
N GLU A 217 20.97 0.05 -0.23
CA GLU A 217 21.66 -1.24 -0.26
C GLU A 217 20.69 -2.37 0.11
N THR A 218 20.95 -3.57 -0.41
CA THR A 218 20.15 -4.76 -0.07
C THR A 218 20.17 -5.00 1.45
N PRO A 219 18.99 -5.03 2.11
CA PRO A 219 18.92 -5.34 3.54
C PRO A 219 19.54 -6.70 3.86
N ARG A 220 20.24 -6.77 5.00
CA ARG A 220 20.67 -8.04 5.58
C ARG A 220 19.52 -8.61 6.41
N ASP A 221 19.47 -9.94 6.53
CA ASP A 221 18.48 -10.62 7.35
C ASP A 221 19.09 -11.11 8.67
N HIS A 222 18.49 -10.71 9.78
CA HIS A 222 18.74 -11.24 11.11
C HIS A 222 17.79 -12.40 11.41
N GLN A 223 18.27 -13.46 12.04
CA GLN A 223 17.49 -14.69 12.27
C GLN A 223 16.93 -14.72 13.69
N TYR A 224 15.67 -14.33 13.83
CA TYR A 224 14.97 -14.32 15.11
C TYR A 224 14.22 -15.64 15.27
N LYS A 225 14.12 -16.15 16.49
CA LYS A 225 13.21 -17.25 16.81
C LYS A 225 11.86 -16.69 17.26
N ASP A 226 10.80 -17.46 17.04
CA ASP A 226 9.49 -17.21 17.63
C ASP A 226 9.44 -17.66 19.10
N THR A 227 8.33 -17.41 19.78
CA THR A 227 8.25 -17.57 21.25
C THR A 227 8.48 -19.02 21.68
N ASP A 228 8.04 -19.98 20.86
CA ASP A 228 8.22 -21.40 21.13
C ASP A 228 9.57 -21.95 20.61
N GLY A 229 10.37 -21.13 19.90
CA GLY A 229 11.62 -21.54 19.25
C GLY A 229 11.45 -22.45 18.03
N ASN A 230 10.20 -22.66 17.59
CA ASN A 230 9.81 -23.57 16.52
C ASN A 230 9.98 -22.96 15.13
N ASN A 231 9.75 -21.66 14.99
CA ASN A 231 9.88 -20.92 13.74
C ASN A 231 11.08 -19.98 13.75
N THR A 232 11.49 -19.55 12.56
CA THR A 232 12.57 -18.58 12.38
C THR A 232 12.09 -17.46 11.48
N TYR A 233 12.11 -16.24 12.00
CA TYR A 233 11.84 -15.03 11.24
C TYR A 233 13.15 -14.45 10.72
N LEU A 234 13.22 -14.19 9.42
CA LEU A 234 14.33 -13.48 8.78
C LEU A 234 13.96 -12.00 8.72
N VAL A 235 14.46 -11.21 9.67
CA VAL A 235 14.09 -9.80 9.91
C VAL A 235 15.10 -8.88 9.24
N MET A 236 14.64 -7.83 8.55
CA MET A 236 15.57 -6.82 8.00
C MET A 236 16.43 -6.17 9.09
N ASP A 237 17.69 -5.89 8.77
CA ASP A 237 18.62 -5.15 9.63
C ASP A 237 18.24 -3.67 9.83
N ARG A 238 17.28 -3.15 9.05
CA ARG A 238 16.89 -1.72 9.01
C ARG A 238 15.40 -1.51 8.86
N ASN A 239 14.93 -0.30 9.19
CA ASN A 239 13.54 0.11 8.95
C ASN A 239 13.24 0.18 7.46
N LEU A 240 11.98 -0.06 7.09
CA LEU A 240 11.51 0.23 5.75
C LEU A 240 11.72 1.72 5.44
N GLY A 241 12.35 1.98 4.28
CA GLY A 241 12.75 3.31 3.87
C GLY A 241 14.02 3.87 4.53
N ALA A 242 14.72 3.08 5.36
CA ALA A 242 16.01 3.53 5.90
C ALA A 242 17.07 3.65 4.80
N GLN A 243 17.81 4.75 4.81
CA GLN A 243 18.90 5.03 3.88
C GLN A 243 20.26 4.55 4.42
N TYR A 244 20.31 4.11 5.68
CA TYR A 244 21.52 3.62 6.32
C TYR A 244 21.21 2.46 7.26
N ALA A 245 22.12 1.49 7.33
CA ALA A 245 22.23 0.55 8.41
C ALA A 245 23.71 0.44 8.84
N PRO A 246 23.98 0.17 10.12
CA PRO A 246 25.34 -0.19 10.55
C PRO A 246 25.89 -1.35 9.70
N ALA A 247 27.16 -1.25 9.29
CA ALA A 247 27.83 -2.31 8.52
C ALA A 247 28.03 -3.59 9.34
N THR A 248 28.05 -3.46 10.66
CA THR A 248 28.21 -4.53 11.65
C THR A 248 27.19 -4.35 12.76
N ASP A 249 26.73 -5.46 13.33
CA ASP A 249 25.81 -5.46 14.48
C ASP A 249 26.61 -5.50 15.80
N VAL A 250 27.72 -4.77 15.83
CA VAL A 250 28.63 -4.68 16.97
C VAL A 250 28.30 -3.42 17.77
N GLN A 251 28.16 -3.57 19.09
CA GLN A 251 27.77 -2.49 20.00
C GLN A 251 28.62 -1.22 19.83
N ALA A 252 29.95 -1.36 19.76
CA ALA A 252 30.86 -0.22 19.64
C ALA A 252 30.61 0.59 18.36
N ASP A 253 30.34 -0.08 17.24
CA ASP A 253 30.11 0.55 15.94
C ASP A 253 28.75 1.29 15.94
N ILE A 254 27.72 0.68 16.51
CA ILE A 254 26.39 1.30 16.69
C ILE A 254 26.47 2.54 17.61
N GLU A 255 27.26 2.48 18.68
CA GLU A 255 27.49 3.61 19.58
C GLU A 255 28.35 4.72 18.94
N ALA A 256 29.19 4.39 17.96
CA ALA A 256 30.04 5.32 17.23
C ALA A 256 29.34 6.06 16.07
N MET A 257 28.14 5.63 15.65
CA MET A 257 27.41 6.29 14.56
C MET A 257 27.24 7.80 14.79
N THR A 258 27.50 8.56 13.73
CA THR A 258 27.27 10.00 13.65
C THR A 258 25.77 10.33 13.73
N ALA A 259 25.43 11.59 14.03
CA ALA A 259 24.04 12.04 14.01
C ALA A 259 23.37 11.86 12.64
N ALA A 260 24.11 12.06 11.55
CA ALA A 260 23.62 11.86 10.18
C ALA A 260 23.31 10.39 9.88
N GLN A 261 24.20 9.46 10.28
CA GLN A 261 23.95 8.02 10.13
C GLN A 261 22.74 7.55 10.95
N ARG A 262 22.58 8.05 12.19
CA ARG A 262 21.42 7.73 13.02
C ARG A 262 20.13 8.20 12.36
N TRP A 263 20.11 9.43 11.88
CA TRP A 263 18.96 9.99 11.19
C TRP A 263 18.64 9.23 9.90
N ALA A 264 19.63 8.88 9.08
CA ALA A 264 19.46 8.09 7.87
C ALA A 264 18.92 6.66 8.14
N ALA A 265 19.08 6.15 9.36
CA ALA A 265 18.57 4.84 9.75
C ALA A 265 17.10 4.82 10.19
N TYR A 266 16.46 5.99 10.39
CA TYR A 266 15.10 6.06 10.96
C TYR A 266 14.03 5.47 10.04
N GLY A 267 14.21 5.57 8.72
CA GLY A 267 13.23 5.11 7.75
C GLY A 267 11.97 5.96 7.70
N LEU A 268 10.89 5.39 7.18
CA LEU A 268 9.62 6.06 6.95
C LEU A 268 8.56 5.60 7.97
N TYR A 269 7.48 6.38 8.07
CA TYR A 269 6.35 6.14 8.97
C TYR A 269 5.12 5.74 8.15
N TYR A 270 4.34 4.82 8.67
CA TYR A 270 3.14 4.30 8.01
C TYR A 270 1.98 4.35 9.00
N GLN A 271 0.82 4.86 8.56
CA GLN A 271 -0.41 4.56 9.27
C GLN A 271 -0.71 3.08 9.06
N TRP A 272 -1.12 2.38 10.10
CA TRP A 272 -1.29 0.94 10.01
C TRP A 272 -2.34 0.57 8.95
N GLY A 273 -2.01 -0.44 8.15
CA GLY A 273 -2.86 -0.89 7.05
C GLY A 273 -2.74 -0.07 5.75
N ARG A 274 -1.96 1.03 5.73
CA ARG A 274 -1.65 1.78 4.51
C ARG A 274 -0.34 1.31 3.89
N LYS A 275 -0.27 1.37 2.56
CA LYS A 275 0.97 1.15 1.81
C LYS A 275 1.85 2.38 1.70
N ASP A 276 1.26 3.57 1.85
CA ASP A 276 1.90 4.84 1.53
C ASP A 276 2.71 5.39 2.71
N PRO A 277 4.00 5.73 2.50
CA PRO A 277 4.84 6.26 3.56
C PRO A 277 4.65 7.75 3.80
N PHE A 278 5.00 8.16 5.03
CA PHE A 278 5.26 9.53 5.44
C PHE A 278 6.74 9.68 5.84
N TRP A 279 7.35 10.79 5.44
CA TRP A 279 8.74 11.10 5.77
C TRP A 279 8.93 11.48 7.25
N GLY A 280 10.18 11.54 7.71
CA GLY A 280 10.53 11.89 9.09
C GLY A 280 10.93 13.34 9.35
N GLY A 281 11.55 13.54 10.50
CA GLY A 281 12.08 14.83 10.93
C GLY A 281 13.32 15.27 10.15
N LEU A 282 13.63 16.57 10.25
CA LEU A 282 14.80 17.22 9.65
C LEU A 282 16.12 16.82 10.32
N THR A 283 16.07 16.36 11.57
CA THR A 283 17.25 15.99 12.34
C THR A 283 16.96 14.76 13.21
N ALA A 284 18.01 14.12 13.73
CA ALA A 284 17.91 12.93 14.58
C ALA A 284 17.09 13.12 15.89
N THR A 285 16.76 14.36 16.27
CA THR A 285 15.98 14.67 17.48
C THR A 285 14.92 15.75 17.27
N GLY A 286 14.78 16.24 16.04
CA GLY A 286 13.91 17.36 15.72
C GLY A 286 12.51 16.88 15.38
N MET A 287 11.50 17.50 15.99
CA MET A 287 10.09 17.30 15.65
C MET A 287 9.65 18.15 14.43
N LYS A 288 10.56 18.97 13.88
CA LYS A 288 10.32 19.67 12.63
C LYS A 288 10.51 18.69 11.48
N GLU A 289 9.52 18.60 10.62
CA GLU A 289 9.54 17.77 9.42
C GLU A 289 10.60 18.23 8.43
N LYS A 290 11.11 17.28 7.65
CA LYS A 290 11.90 17.64 6.47
C LYS A 290 10.99 18.08 5.31
N THR A 291 11.55 18.88 4.42
CA THR A 291 10.93 19.20 3.13
C THR A 291 11.17 18.04 2.17
N VAL A 292 10.15 17.70 1.39
CA VAL A 292 10.23 16.78 0.25
C VAL A 292 9.94 17.55 -1.04
N PHE A 293 10.22 16.93 -2.19
CA PHE A 293 10.14 17.56 -3.51
C PHE A 293 9.24 16.74 -4.43
N GLY A 294 8.56 17.38 -5.39
CA GLY A 294 7.62 16.72 -6.30
C GLY A 294 6.31 17.48 -6.39
N GLN A 295 5.22 16.81 -6.77
CA GLN A 295 3.88 17.39 -6.71
C GLN A 295 3.45 17.77 -5.29
N VAL A 296 3.95 17.03 -4.30
CA VAL A 296 3.72 17.28 -2.88
C VAL A 296 5.04 17.67 -2.22
N THR A 297 5.02 18.76 -1.44
CA THR A 297 6.19 19.25 -0.68
C THR A 297 6.00 19.15 0.84
N THR A 298 4.74 19.02 1.27
CA THR A 298 4.29 18.73 2.63
C THR A 298 3.07 17.82 2.55
N PHE A 299 2.86 16.88 3.47
CA PHE A 299 1.62 16.09 3.47
C PHE A 299 0.47 16.96 3.95
N ASN A 300 -0.74 16.62 3.52
CA ASN A 300 -1.96 17.25 4.03
C ASN A 300 -2.45 16.47 5.25
N THR A 301 -3.07 17.14 6.22
CA THR A 301 -3.80 16.45 7.30
C THR A 301 -5.29 16.65 7.09
N VAL A 302 -6.06 15.56 7.11
CA VAL A 302 -7.52 15.59 7.08
C VAL A 302 -8.09 15.01 8.36
N ALA A 303 -9.08 15.69 8.93
CA ALA A 303 -9.74 15.20 10.12
C ALA A 303 -10.62 13.99 9.81
N PHE A 304 -10.66 13.02 10.73
CA PHE A 304 -11.68 11.98 10.72
C PHE A 304 -13.08 12.61 10.76
N ASP A 305 -13.90 12.36 9.75
CA ASP A 305 -15.30 12.77 9.75
C ASP A 305 -16.21 11.63 10.25
N LYS A 306 -17.11 11.92 11.20
CA LYS A 306 -18.06 10.93 11.72
C LYS A 306 -19.37 10.89 10.91
N THR A 307 -19.50 11.70 9.87
CA THR A 307 -20.68 11.67 9.00
C THR A 307 -20.83 10.31 8.33
N GLU A 308 -22.09 9.93 8.08
CA GLU A 308 -22.44 8.67 7.39
C GLU A 308 -21.83 8.57 5.98
N ASP A 309 -21.36 9.69 5.42
CA ASP A 309 -20.77 9.78 4.08
C ASP A 309 -19.33 9.24 4.02
N ASN A 310 -18.64 9.07 5.18
CA ASN A 310 -17.30 8.48 5.34
C ASN A 310 -16.25 8.82 4.26
N ALA A 311 -16.41 9.97 3.60
CA ALA A 311 -15.75 10.28 2.33
C ALA A 311 -14.22 10.33 2.44
N ASN A 312 -13.71 10.75 3.60
CA ASN A 312 -12.28 10.99 3.83
C ASN A 312 -11.59 9.94 4.73
N ASN A 313 -12.34 8.95 5.21
CA ASN A 313 -11.89 7.97 6.21
C ASN A 313 -12.29 6.55 5.78
N ASN A 314 -11.99 6.23 4.53
CA ASN A 314 -12.16 4.91 3.94
C ASN A 314 -10.91 4.53 3.13
N LEU A 315 -10.83 3.26 2.73
CA LEU A 315 -9.67 2.71 2.04
C LEU A 315 -9.44 3.36 0.67
N LEU A 316 -10.50 3.62 -0.11
CA LEU A 316 -10.39 4.23 -1.44
C LEU A 316 -9.81 5.65 -1.35
N TYR A 317 -10.29 6.46 -0.40
CA TYR A 317 -9.75 7.80 -0.16
C TYR A 317 -8.25 7.76 0.15
N ALA A 318 -7.80 6.83 1.00
CA ALA A 318 -6.38 6.70 1.33
C ALA A 318 -5.51 6.30 0.12
N ILE A 319 -6.06 5.58 -0.87
CA ILE A 319 -5.41 5.26 -2.14
C ILE A 319 -5.34 6.50 -3.05
N GLN A 320 -6.42 7.27 -3.13
CA GLN A 320 -6.51 8.48 -3.95
C GLN A 320 -5.70 9.65 -3.37
N HIS A 321 -5.37 9.60 -2.08
CA HIS A 321 -4.64 10.63 -1.35
C HIS A 321 -3.42 10.06 -0.59
N PRO A 322 -2.42 9.51 -1.30
CA PRO A 322 -1.27 8.82 -0.70
C PRO A 322 -0.47 9.70 0.28
N ALA A 323 -0.36 11.01 0.01
CA ALA A 323 0.31 11.97 0.89
C ALA A 323 -0.66 12.79 1.77
N THR A 324 -1.82 12.25 2.11
CA THR A 324 -2.73 12.83 3.10
C THR A 324 -2.76 11.95 4.35
N TYR A 325 -2.45 12.54 5.50
CA TYR A 325 -2.54 11.93 6.81
C TYR A 325 -3.98 12.06 7.33
N ILE A 326 -4.61 10.92 7.64
CA ILE A 326 -6.00 10.88 8.10
C ILE A 326 -6.00 10.72 9.62
N THR A 327 -6.53 11.68 10.36
CA THR A 327 -6.55 11.60 11.83
C THR A 327 -7.53 10.53 12.31
N TYR A 328 -7.47 10.17 13.60
CA TYR A 328 -8.33 9.13 14.17
C TYR A 328 -9.61 9.64 14.84
N ASN A 329 -10.49 8.68 15.09
CA ASN A 329 -11.55 8.81 16.08
C ASN A 329 -11.17 8.11 17.38
N LYS A 330 -11.19 8.83 18.52
CA LYS A 330 -10.83 8.31 19.85
C LYS A 330 -11.63 7.09 20.32
N SER A 331 -12.84 6.88 19.79
CA SER A 331 -13.68 5.73 20.14
C SER A 331 -13.46 4.52 19.22
N ILE A 332 -12.96 4.74 18.00
CA ILE A 332 -12.73 3.70 16.98
C ILE A 332 -11.25 3.34 16.89
N LEU A 333 -10.34 4.18 17.40
CA LEU A 333 -8.89 4.07 17.34
C LEU A 333 -8.33 3.76 15.94
N ALA A 334 -9.02 4.22 14.89
CA ALA A 334 -8.57 4.08 13.50
C ALA A 334 -8.76 5.35 12.69
N TRP A 335 -8.02 5.41 11.59
CA TRP A 335 -8.19 6.38 10.53
C TRP A 335 -9.34 6.01 9.57
N THR A 336 -9.80 4.75 9.59
CA THR A 336 -10.96 4.27 8.83
C THR A 336 -12.23 4.26 9.68
N PHE A 337 -13.37 4.63 9.10
CA PHE A 337 -14.66 4.55 9.77
C PHE A 337 -15.04 3.11 10.13
N THR A 338 -14.81 2.17 9.22
CA THR A 338 -14.97 0.73 9.43
C THR A 338 -13.59 0.08 9.40
N PRO A 339 -12.99 -0.26 10.57
CA PRO A 339 -11.66 -0.87 10.61
C PRO A 339 -11.58 -2.20 9.87
N VAL A 340 -10.54 -2.34 9.05
CA VAL A 340 -10.26 -3.55 8.27
C VAL A 340 -9.00 -4.21 8.81
N LYS A 341 -9.14 -5.39 9.42
CA LYS A 341 -8.04 -6.08 10.12
C LYS A 341 -7.12 -6.86 9.20
N ASN A 342 -7.56 -7.15 7.98
CA ASN A 342 -6.78 -7.93 7.03
C ASN A 342 -5.88 -7.03 6.17
N LEU A 343 -5.76 -5.73 6.46
CA LEU A 343 -4.96 -4.83 5.62
C LEU A 343 -3.52 -5.28 5.53
N TRP A 344 -2.85 -5.69 6.60
CA TRP A 344 -1.51 -6.30 6.50
C TRP A 344 -1.51 -7.82 6.72
N GLY A 345 -2.69 -8.45 6.53
CA GLY A 345 -2.76 -9.89 6.30
C GLY A 345 -2.72 -10.79 7.51
N ASN A 346 -2.99 -10.25 8.70
CA ASN A 346 -3.05 -11.04 9.92
C ASN A 346 -4.27 -10.65 10.80
N PRO A 347 -5.50 -10.90 10.31
CA PRO A 347 -6.72 -10.48 10.98
C PRO A 347 -7.01 -11.26 12.28
N ALA A 348 -6.39 -12.44 12.44
CA ALA A 348 -6.43 -13.27 13.65
C ALA A 348 -5.11 -13.20 14.45
N GLY A 349 -4.33 -12.14 14.24
CA GLY A 349 -3.03 -11.92 14.88
C GLY A 349 -3.09 -11.94 16.41
N TYR A 350 -4.24 -11.66 17.00
CA TYR A 350 -4.47 -11.66 18.45
C TYR A 350 -4.63 -13.04 19.08
N ASP A 351 -4.92 -14.10 18.31
CA ASP A 351 -5.24 -15.43 18.87
C ASP A 351 -3.98 -16.27 19.11
N ASN A 352 -3.14 -16.40 18.08
CA ASN A 352 -1.96 -17.28 18.09
C ASN A 352 -0.78 -16.68 17.30
N TYR A 353 -0.81 -15.37 17.02
CA TYR A 353 0.22 -14.63 16.29
C TYR A 353 0.79 -15.31 15.02
N PRO A 354 -0.06 -15.86 14.12
CA PRO A 354 0.47 -16.46 12.90
C PRO A 354 1.24 -15.42 12.10
N LYS A 355 2.20 -15.85 11.29
CA LYS A 355 2.97 -14.96 10.40
C LYS A 355 2.07 -14.05 9.55
N GLY A 356 0.90 -14.56 9.14
CA GLY A 356 -0.03 -13.88 8.24
C GLY A 356 0.34 -14.11 6.77
N GLN A 357 -0.21 -13.27 5.89
CA GLN A 357 0.01 -13.32 4.44
C GLN A 357 0.22 -11.91 3.88
N LYS A 358 1.05 -11.75 2.85
CA LYS A 358 1.25 -10.43 2.21
C LYS A 358 0.03 -10.06 1.36
N THR A 359 -0.62 -8.94 1.66
CA THR A 359 -1.85 -8.49 0.98
C THR A 359 -1.56 -7.35 0.00
N ILE A 360 -2.53 -6.88 -0.80
CA ILE A 360 -2.35 -5.68 -1.63
C ILE A 360 -2.01 -4.38 -0.88
N TYR A 361 -2.12 -4.31 0.45
CA TYR A 361 -1.79 -3.13 1.26
C TYR A 361 -0.48 -3.24 2.03
N ASP A 362 0.15 -4.42 2.07
CA ASP A 362 1.44 -4.61 2.74
C ASP A 362 2.51 -3.70 2.08
N PRO A 363 3.18 -2.81 2.84
CA PRO A 363 4.13 -1.83 2.32
C PRO A 363 5.52 -2.39 2.06
N CYS A 364 5.84 -3.60 2.52
CA CYS A 364 7.19 -4.14 2.44
C CYS A 364 7.56 -4.48 0.99
N PRO A 365 8.86 -4.50 0.64
CA PRO A 365 9.29 -4.78 -0.72
C PRO A 365 9.06 -6.24 -1.12
N VAL A 366 9.26 -6.54 -2.41
CA VAL A 366 9.20 -7.90 -2.95
C VAL A 366 10.02 -8.89 -2.10
N GLY A 367 9.40 -9.99 -1.68
CA GLY A 367 10.01 -11.04 -0.86
C GLY A 367 9.99 -10.76 0.64
N TYR A 368 9.35 -9.67 1.07
CA TYR A 368 9.23 -9.26 2.45
C TYR A 368 7.79 -8.85 2.79
N MET A 369 7.39 -9.04 4.05
CA MET A 369 6.09 -8.65 4.59
C MET A 369 6.23 -8.00 5.97
N VAL A 370 5.18 -7.34 6.45
CA VAL A 370 5.15 -6.78 7.80
C VAL A 370 5.21 -7.91 8.83
N ALA A 371 6.05 -7.75 9.85
CA ALA A 371 6.25 -8.74 10.91
C ALA A 371 4.99 -8.96 11.77
N PRO A 372 4.72 -10.19 12.25
CA PRO A 372 3.73 -10.42 13.31
C PRO A 372 4.26 -9.94 14.67
N ALA A 373 3.35 -9.68 15.61
CA ALA A 373 3.73 -9.23 16.95
C ALA A 373 4.57 -10.25 17.74
N ASP A 374 4.40 -11.54 17.46
CA ASP A 374 5.16 -12.63 18.08
C ASP A 374 6.68 -12.52 17.84
N LEU A 375 7.10 -11.82 16.79
CA LEU A 375 8.51 -11.51 16.57
C LEU A 375 9.18 -10.87 17.81
N TRP A 376 8.45 -9.99 18.50
CA TRP A 376 8.99 -9.23 19.65
C TRP A 376 8.68 -9.86 20.99
N LEU A 377 7.65 -10.72 21.07
CA LEU A 377 7.36 -11.53 22.26
C LEU A 377 8.47 -12.54 22.50
N ALA A 378 8.88 -13.24 21.45
CA ALA A 378 9.82 -14.34 21.50
C ALA A 378 11.19 -13.98 22.07
N VAL A 379 11.65 -12.79 21.74
CA VAL A 379 13.01 -12.34 22.04
C VAL A 379 13.11 -11.78 23.47
N GLY A 380 11.99 -11.54 24.16
CA GLY A 380 12.02 -10.98 25.53
C GLY A 380 12.74 -9.63 25.55
N PHE A 381 12.35 -8.71 24.65
CA PHE A 381 13.03 -7.43 24.42
C PHE A 381 13.21 -6.60 25.72
N ASP A 382 12.35 -6.79 26.72
CA ASP A 382 12.40 -6.14 28.03
C ASP A 382 13.57 -6.60 28.90
N GLN A 383 14.09 -7.81 28.67
CA GLN A 383 15.24 -8.39 29.40
C GLN A 383 16.51 -8.53 28.54
N ALA A 384 16.41 -8.33 27.22
CA ALA A 384 17.47 -8.66 26.27
C ALA A 384 18.27 -7.44 25.75
N TYR A 385 18.04 -6.23 26.25
CA TYR A 385 18.75 -5.05 25.72
C TYR A 385 20.19 -4.91 26.24
N VAL A 386 21.04 -4.25 25.45
CA VAL A 386 22.46 -4.03 25.77
C VAL A 386 22.90 -2.59 25.49
N GLY A 387 23.99 -2.20 26.13
CA GLY A 387 24.62 -0.89 25.93
C GLY A 387 23.75 0.30 26.34
N LYS A 388 24.19 1.49 25.94
CA LYS A 388 23.45 2.73 26.21
C LYS A 388 22.42 3.01 25.11
N PHE A 389 21.36 3.76 25.46
CA PHE A 389 20.44 4.27 24.46
C PHE A 389 21.16 5.24 23.52
N SER A 390 21.27 4.86 22.26
CA SER A 390 22.05 5.59 21.25
C SER A 390 21.12 6.11 20.15
N LYS A 391 20.11 6.91 20.55
CA LYS A 391 18.98 7.31 19.69
C LYS A 391 18.26 6.09 19.09
N GLY A 392 18.14 5.06 19.91
CA GLY A 392 17.70 3.73 19.56
C GLY A 392 18.20 2.72 20.57
N ARG A 393 17.61 1.53 20.55
CA ARG A 393 17.86 0.46 21.51
C ARG A 393 18.47 -0.75 20.78
N MET A 394 19.48 -1.35 21.41
CA MET A 394 20.08 -2.59 20.95
C MET A 394 19.46 -3.74 21.73
N PHE A 395 18.97 -4.76 21.03
CA PHE A 395 18.38 -5.97 21.62
C PHE A 395 19.16 -7.19 21.19
N LYS A 396 19.33 -8.14 22.11
CA LYS A 396 19.83 -9.46 21.76
C LYS A 396 18.68 -10.33 21.28
N TYR A 397 18.77 -10.89 20.07
CA TYR A 397 17.68 -11.70 19.51
C TYR A 397 17.85 -13.21 19.66
N ASP A 398 19.05 -13.68 20.03
CA ASP A 398 19.33 -15.09 20.31
C ASP A 398 20.26 -15.29 21.53
N GLY A 399 20.34 -14.27 22.39
CA GLY A 399 21.25 -14.22 23.54
C GLY A 399 22.68 -13.76 23.22
N SER A 400 23.10 -13.79 21.94
CA SER A 400 24.47 -13.47 21.52
C SER A 400 24.56 -12.35 20.48
N HIS A 401 23.74 -12.39 19.43
CA HIS A 401 23.71 -11.40 18.37
C HIS A 401 22.81 -10.22 18.73
N ILE A 402 23.16 -9.05 18.21
CA ILE A 402 22.48 -7.78 18.50
C ILE A 402 21.70 -7.33 17.26
N ALA A 403 20.54 -6.72 17.47
CA ALA A 403 19.87 -5.90 16.47
C ALA A 403 19.60 -4.51 17.05
N TRP A 404 19.82 -3.48 16.25
CA TRP A 404 19.56 -2.10 16.65
C TRP A 404 18.25 -1.58 16.04
N TYR A 405 17.36 -1.12 16.91
CA TYR A 405 16.12 -0.47 16.54
C TYR A 405 16.26 1.03 16.80
N PRO A 406 16.21 1.87 15.74
CA PRO A 406 16.23 3.32 15.91
C PRO A 406 15.07 3.82 16.75
N GLY A 407 15.35 4.82 17.59
CA GLY A 407 14.33 5.57 18.31
C GLY A 407 13.80 6.68 17.42
N ALA A 408 13.14 6.34 16.31
CA ALA A 408 12.69 7.30 15.32
C ALA A 408 11.44 8.09 15.78
N GLY A 409 10.81 7.74 16.89
CA GLY A 409 9.59 8.36 17.36
C GLY A 409 8.36 7.91 16.57
N LEU A 410 7.34 8.76 16.50
CA LEU A 410 6.10 8.52 15.79
C LEU A 410 5.57 9.77 15.09
N ARG A 411 4.50 9.59 14.31
CA ARG A 411 3.56 10.64 13.95
C ARG A 411 2.27 10.47 14.75
N TRP A 412 1.81 11.53 15.40
CA TRP A 412 0.62 11.51 16.25
C TRP A 412 -0.65 11.29 15.42
N GLU A 413 -1.59 10.54 15.98
CA GLU A 413 -2.90 10.26 15.40
C GLU A 413 -3.85 11.47 15.36
N ASP A 414 -3.62 12.47 16.23
CA ASP A 414 -4.47 13.66 16.31
C ASP A 414 -4.21 14.66 15.16
N ASP A 415 -2.97 14.75 14.65
CA ASP A 415 -2.59 15.79 13.68
C ASP A 415 -1.50 15.38 12.65
N GLY A 416 -0.88 14.21 12.81
CA GLY A 416 0.24 13.75 11.98
C GLY A 416 1.60 14.32 12.38
N GLY A 417 1.68 15.16 13.41
CA GLY A 417 2.92 15.79 13.85
C GLY A 417 3.93 14.79 14.43
N LEU A 418 5.22 15.07 14.30
CA LEU A 418 6.28 14.21 14.83
C LEU A 418 6.38 14.31 16.35
N GLY A 419 6.49 13.17 17.01
CA GLY A 419 6.72 13.01 18.44
C GLY A 419 7.91 12.11 18.73
N ASP A 420 8.55 12.32 19.89
CA ASP A 420 9.54 11.41 20.49
C ASP A 420 10.74 11.01 19.62
N VAL A 421 11.05 11.84 18.62
CA VAL A 421 12.16 11.64 17.69
C VAL A 421 13.48 11.59 18.45
N GLY A 422 14.20 10.49 18.32
CA GLY A 422 15.47 10.24 18.98
C GLY A 422 15.38 9.90 20.46
N ILE A 423 14.19 9.65 21.01
CA ILE A 423 14.00 9.25 22.41
C ILE A 423 13.13 7.99 22.59
N ALA A 424 12.30 7.64 21.60
CA ALA A 424 11.47 6.43 21.64
C ALA A 424 11.39 5.74 20.28
N GLY A 425 11.08 4.44 20.27
CA GLY A 425 10.82 3.69 19.05
C GLY A 425 9.43 3.08 19.05
N TYR A 426 8.73 3.19 17.92
CA TYR A 426 7.38 2.67 17.70
C TYR A 426 7.37 1.85 16.41
N TYR A 427 6.91 0.60 16.52
CA TYR A 427 7.04 -0.38 15.44
C TYR A 427 5.76 -1.16 15.26
N TRP A 428 5.14 -1.01 14.08
CA TRP A 428 3.93 -1.76 13.78
C TRP A 428 4.22 -3.24 13.49
N SER A 429 3.39 -4.11 14.07
CA SER A 429 3.20 -5.47 13.56
C SER A 429 2.06 -5.53 12.55
N ASN A 430 1.85 -6.67 11.90
CA ASN A 430 0.66 -6.95 11.11
C ASN A 430 -0.53 -7.45 11.96
N SER A 431 -0.35 -7.65 13.27
CA SER A 431 -1.36 -8.24 14.15
C SER A 431 -2.42 -7.22 14.58
N ALA A 432 -3.69 -7.52 14.30
CA ALA A 432 -4.80 -6.84 14.96
C ALA A 432 -4.77 -7.13 16.47
N PHE A 433 -5.15 -6.16 17.31
CA PHE A 433 -5.07 -6.29 18.77
C PHE A 433 -6.17 -7.16 19.40
N ASP A 434 -7.37 -7.15 18.82
CA ASP A 434 -8.51 -7.88 19.37
C ASP A 434 -9.45 -8.40 18.28
N ALA A 435 -10.40 -9.24 18.70
CA ALA A 435 -11.52 -9.71 17.88
C ALA A 435 -12.60 -8.64 17.65
N GLU A 436 -12.64 -7.59 18.48
CA GLU A 436 -13.75 -6.62 18.57
C GLU A 436 -13.63 -5.45 17.58
N GLY A 437 -12.45 -5.21 16.99
CA GLY A 437 -12.30 -4.36 15.81
C GLY A 437 -12.34 -2.86 16.05
N LYS A 438 -11.97 -2.41 17.25
CA LYS A 438 -11.81 -0.98 17.55
C LYS A 438 -10.51 -0.41 16.98
N GLY A 439 -10.10 -0.79 15.77
CA GLY A 439 -8.97 -0.16 15.07
C GLY A 439 -7.58 -0.29 15.71
N ALA A 440 -7.50 -0.88 16.90
CA ALA A 440 -6.29 -1.03 17.68
C ALA A 440 -5.39 -2.12 17.11
N VAL A 441 -4.09 -1.88 17.20
CA VAL A 441 -3.05 -2.71 16.59
C VAL A 441 -1.92 -2.92 17.59
N GLU A 442 -1.34 -4.12 17.55
CA GLU A 442 -0.16 -4.47 18.32
C GLU A 442 1.11 -3.83 17.76
N TYR A 443 1.91 -3.26 18.66
CA TYR A 443 3.16 -2.61 18.32
C TYR A 443 4.24 -2.90 19.37
N LEU A 444 5.50 -2.79 18.95
CA LEU A 444 6.64 -2.72 19.86
C LEU A 444 6.90 -1.24 20.23
N PHE A 445 7.14 -1.02 21.52
CA PHE A 445 7.50 0.29 22.07
C PHE A 445 8.69 0.22 23.01
N PHE A 446 9.60 1.18 22.89
CA PHE A 446 10.66 1.40 23.88
C PHE A 446 10.99 2.88 24.04
N LEU A 447 11.39 3.27 25.24
CA LEU A 447 11.85 4.61 25.61
C LEU A 447 13.33 4.65 25.95
N SER A 448 13.92 5.84 25.90
CA SER A 448 15.30 6.07 26.34
C SER A 448 15.50 5.79 27.84
N SER A 449 14.45 5.99 28.65
CA SER A 449 14.47 5.94 30.11
C SER A 449 14.53 4.53 30.73
N THR A 450 14.39 3.47 29.92
CA THR A 450 14.37 2.00 30.22
C THR A 450 13.01 1.33 30.08
N GLU A 451 11.92 2.07 29.85
CA GLU A 451 10.62 1.44 29.63
C GLU A 451 10.58 0.74 28.27
N ILE A 452 10.18 -0.53 28.28
CA ILE A 452 10.00 -1.37 27.09
C ILE A 452 8.66 -2.06 27.26
N PHE A 453 7.77 -1.84 26.30
CA PHE A 453 6.47 -2.50 26.26
C PHE A 453 6.44 -3.38 25.03
N ASN A 454 6.55 -4.68 25.28
CA ASN A 454 6.26 -5.70 24.29
C ASN A 454 4.75 -5.87 24.36
N PHE A 455 4.04 -5.70 23.24
CA PHE A 455 2.60 -5.89 23.18
C PHE A 455 1.77 -4.81 23.88
N ASN A 456 1.53 -3.71 23.18
CA ASN A 456 0.53 -2.74 23.59
C ASN A 456 -0.42 -2.46 22.42
N GLN A 457 -1.59 -1.90 22.72
CA GLN A 457 -2.51 -1.41 21.69
C GLN A 457 -2.22 0.04 21.38
N TYR A 458 -2.26 0.39 20.09
CA TYR A 458 -2.24 1.78 19.68
C TYR A 458 -3.20 2.02 18.51
N ALA A 459 -3.57 3.28 18.32
CA ALA A 459 -4.49 3.67 17.26
C ALA A 459 -3.82 3.44 15.89
N SER A 460 -4.50 2.74 14.98
CA SER A 460 -3.98 2.46 13.62
C SER A 460 -3.71 3.73 12.80
N ALA A 461 -4.26 4.87 13.21
CA ALA A 461 -4.01 6.17 12.57
C ALA A 461 -2.62 6.76 12.85
N SER A 462 -1.91 6.29 13.88
CA SER A 462 -0.58 6.81 14.19
C SER A 462 0.44 6.35 13.14
N GLY A 463 1.43 7.17 12.85
CA GLY A 463 2.51 6.81 11.94
C GLY A 463 3.65 6.17 12.72
N HIS A 464 3.84 4.86 12.60
CA HIS A 464 4.98 4.14 13.19
C HIS A 464 5.87 3.55 12.10
N ASN A 465 7.07 3.14 12.48
CA ASN A 465 7.98 2.47 11.56
C ASN A 465 7.57 1.02 11.33
N VAL A 466 8.01 0.45 10.21
CA VAL A 466 7.84 -0.96 9.86
C VAL A 466 9.22 -1.62 9.76
N ARG A 467 9.34 -2.80 10.36
CA ARG A 467 10.51 -3.68 10.26
C ARG A 467 10.08 -4.97 9.57
N CYS A 468 10.37 -5.09 8.28
CA CYS A 468 9.87 -6.21 7.48
C CYS A 468 10.61 -7.52 7.80
N ILE A 469 9.91 -8.64 7.57
CA ILE A 469 10.48 -10.00 7.59
C ILE A 469 10.35 -10.63 6.21
N ARG A 470 11.16 -11.65 5.88
CA ARG A 470 10.95 -12.44 4.66
C ARG A 470 9.57 -13.11 4.65
N GLU A 471 8.94 -13.12 3.47
CA GLU A 471 7.66 -13.81 3.19
C GLU A 471 7.65 -15.30 3.47
#